data_AF-A0A9X4S3N1-F1
#
_entry.id   AF-A0A9X4S3N1-F1
#
_cell.length_a   1.000
_cell.length_b   1.000
_cell.length_c   1.000
_cell.angle_alpha   90.00
_cell.angle_beta   90.00
_cell.angle_gamma   90.00
#
_symmetry.space_group_name_H-M   'P 1'
#
loop_
_entity.id
_entity.type
_entity.pdbx_description
1 polymer ?
#
loop_
_entity_poly.entity_id
_entity_poly.type
_entity_poly.pdbx_seq_one_letter_code
_entity_poly.pdbx_strand_id
1 'polypeptide(L)'
;MSKMDNEKLDHLILETWTDFIDLKNKAELSEVLIPNSMPLLWFGDLAKYEKSDLKILTVSKNVSYAEFGENQRYEKLLTEFSSVNLETYKSNLNRYFEYNPSPWFNQLAKFLPVFDSAYKESENQINRALHIDLFTPIATHPVWPGLAKSQQEQFKMKFPQLLQLLEPDILLTSLSVSNLKILLKNAGTEIEEIFDKEEIGKAAKYVRAYRVDKKLIVINGRNFQGTYFGGMTDQFVRKCLTEIKGMI
;
A
#
# COMPACT_ATOMS: atom_id res chain seq x y z
N MET A 1 3.05 14.37 18.84
CA MET A 1 3.30 13.46 17.71
C MET A 1 4.73 12.99 17.78
N SER A 2 4.97 11.69 17.72
CA SER A 2 6.31 11.14 17.52
C SER A 2 6.74 11.50 16.10
N LYS A 3 7.95 12.06 15.95
CA LYS A 3 8.55 12.30 14.63
C LYS A 3 9.03 10.94 14.10
N MET A 4 8.83 10.64 12.82
CA MET A 4 9.34 9.38 12.26
C MET A 4 10.85 9.27 12.49
N ASP A 5 11.26 8.07 12.85
CA ASP A 5 12.64 7.71 13.11
C ASP A 5 13.37 7.56 11.77
N ASN A 6 14.00 8.65 11.32
CA ASN A 6 14.69 8.70 10.03
C ASN A 6 15.84 7.68 9.94
N GLU A 7 16.51 7.36 11.06
CA GLU A 7 17.57 6.35 11.06
C GLU A 7 17.01 4.95 10.80
N LYS A 8 15.88 4.60 11.42
CA LYS A 8 15.18 3.33 11.13
C LYS A 8 14.63 3.29 9.70
N LEU A 9 14.12 4.40 9.19
CA LEU A 9 13.66 4.47 7.79
C LEU A 9 14.84 4.24 6.84
N ASP A 10 15.98 4.89 7.06
CA ASP A 10 17.17 4.73 6.22
C ASP A 10 17.72 3.31 6.27
N HIS A 11 17.75 2.71 7.46
CA HIS A 11 18.10 1.31 7.61
C HIS A 11 17.15 0.39 6.84
N LEU A 12 15.83 0.60 6.95
CA LEU A 12 14.84 -0.21 6.22
C LEU A 12 15.02 -0.07 4.70
N ILE A 13 15.30 1.14 4.20
CA ILE A 13 15.59 1.36 2.78
C ILE A 13 16.81 0.52 2.35
N LEU A 14 17.93 0.65 3.05
CA LEU A 14 19.17 -0.07 2.71
C LEU A 14 19.00 -1.60 2.80
N GLU A 15 18.28 -2.08 3.81
CA GLU A 15 17.95 -3.50 3.98
C GLU A 15 17.11 -4.01 2.79
N THR A 16 16.07 -3.26 2.40
CA THR A 16 15.22 -3.62 1.26
C THR A 16 15.98 -3.63 -0.06
N TRP A 17 16.93 -2.72 -0.25
CA TRP A 17 17.80 -2.72 -1.43
C TRP A 17 18.78 -3.91 -1.42
N THR A 18 19.31 -4.26 -0.26
CA THR A 18 20.15 -5.46 -0.10
C THR A 18 19.36 -6.71 -0.44
N ASP A 19 18.14 -6.87 0.10
CA ASP A 19 17.24 -7.96 -0.25
C ASP A 19 16.98 -8.02 -1.76
N PHE A 20 16.75 -6.86 -2.40
CA PHE A 20 16.53 -6.81 -3.84
C PHE A 20 17.73 -7.28 -4.66
N ILE A 21 18.95 -6.88 -4.28
CA ILE A 21 20.19 -7.32 -4.94
C ILE A 21 20.37 -8.83 -4.76
N ASP A 22 20.14 -9.35 -3.55
CA ASP A 22 20.25 -10.79 -3.27
C ASP A 22 19.24 -11.60 -4.10
N LEU A 23 18.01 -11.10 -4.24
CA LEU A 23 16.96 -11.76 -5.01
C LEU A 23 17.30 -11.87 -6.50
N LYS A 24 18.05 -10.92 -7.07
CA LYS A 24 18.52 -10.98 -8.47
C LYS A 24 19.44 -12.17 -8.74
N ASN A 25 20.08 -12.71 -7.71
CA ASN A 25 20.98 -13.86 -7.83
C ASN A 25 20.27 -15.22 -7.65
N LYS A 26 18.96 -15.23 -7.39
CA LYS A 26 18.17 -16.46 -7.18
C LYS A 26 17.57 -16.95 -8.49
N ALA A 27 17.93 -18.16 -8.90
CA ALA A 27 17.45 -18.78 -10.14
C ALA A 27 15.92 -18.92 -10.17
N GLU A 28 15.28 -19.18 -9.01
CA GLU A 28 13.82 -19.31 -8.89
C GLU A 28 13.07 -18.03 -9.24
N LEU A 29 13.77 -16.88 -9.22
CA LEU A 29 13.19 -15.56 -9.39
C LEU A 29 13.53 -14.90 -10.73
N SER A 30 14.41 -15.50 -11.54
CA SER A 30 14.89 -14.89 -12.79
C SER A 30 13.77 -14.58 -13.78
N GLU A 31 12.67 -15.34 -13.74
CA GLU A 31 11.52 -15.15 -14.64
C GLU A 31 10.47 -14.18 -14.09
N VAL A 32 10.50 -13.86 -12.79
CA VAL A 32 9.44 -13.07 -12.14
C VAL A 32 9.89 -11.73 -11.60
N LEU A 33 11.19 -11.53 -11.34
CA LEU A 33 11.74 -10.24 -10.96
C LEU A 33 11.87 -9.32 -12.18
N ILE A 34 11.67 -8.03 -11.94
CA ILE A 34 11.88 -7.01 -12.98
C ILE A 34 13.33 -6.51 -12.89
N PRO A 35 14.21 -6.83 -13.86
CA PRO A 35 15.65 -6.59 -13.72
C PRO A 35 15.99 -5.10 -13.62
N ASN A 36 15.30 -4.28 -14.43
CA ASN A 36 15.40 -2.81 -14.44
C ASN A 36 14.30 -2.22 -13.57
N SER A 37 14.35 -2.51 -12.27
CA SER A 37 13.43 -1.93 -11.29
C SER A 37 14.16 -1.52 -10.01
N MET A 38 13.42 -0.90 -9.10
CA MET A 38 13.87 -0.61 -7.74
C MET A 38 12.76 -0.96 -6.74
N PRO A 39 13.08 -1.21 -5.47
CA PRO A 39 12.07 -1.40 -4.44
C PRO A 39 11.27 -0.11 -4.22
N LEU A 40 9.95 -0.19 -4.11
CA LEU A 40 9.07 0.93 -3.77
C LEU A 40 8.44 0.68 -2.40
N LEU A 41 9.06 1.21 -1.34
CA LEU A 41 8.59 1.00 0.04
C LEU A 41 7.27 1.70 0.34
N TRP A 42 7.05 2.85 -0.28
CA TRP A 42 5.79 3.59 -0.22
C TRP A 42 5.58 4.39 -1.49
N PHE A 43 4.36 4.91 -1.66
CA PHE A 43 4.01 5.83 -2.72
C PHE A 43 3.29 7.04 -2.12
N GLY A 44 3.79 8.24 -2.42
CA GLY A 44 3.17 9.51 -2.03
C GLY A 44 3.97 10.30 -0.99
N ASP A 45 3.51 11.53 -0.73
CA ASP A 45 4.22 12.54 0.06
C ASP A 45 4.25 12.20 1.56
N LEU A 46 5.37 11.61 2.00
CA LEU A 46 5.58 11.18 3.38
C LEU A 46 5.56 12.35 4.37
N ALA A 47 6.13 13.50 4.00
CA ALA A 47 6.19 14.66 4.89
C ALA A 47 4.81 15.27 5.16
N LYS A 48 3.91 15.26 4.17
CA LYS A 48 2.51 15.67 4.37
C LYS A 48 1.70 14.60 5.09
N TYR A 49 1.96 13.32 4.83
CA TYR A 49 1.34 12.22 5.59
C TYR A 49 1.65 12.33 7.08
N GLU A 50 2.90 12.57 7.45
CA GLU A 50 3.31 12.72 8.86
C GLU A 50 2.59 13.87 9.58
N LYS A 51 2.29 14.95 8.86
CA LYS A 51 1.61 16.14 9.37
C LYS A 51 0.08 16.03 9.34
N SER A 52 -0.47 14.95 8.79
CA SER A 52 -1.91 14.75 8.72
C SER A 52 -2.47 14.46 10.11
N ASP A 53 -3.64 15.02 10.41
CA ASP A 53 -4.37 14.74 11.65
C ASP A 53 -4.87 13.30 11.68
N LEU A 54 -5.21 12.77 10.49
CA LEU A 54 -5.63 11.39 10.29
C LEU A 54 -4.71 10.71 9.26
N LYS A 55 -3.89 9.77 9.72
CA LYS A 55 -2.90 9.07 8.90
C LYS A 55 -3.50 7.85 8.23
N ILE A 56 -3.63 7.92 6.90
CA ILE A 56 -4.29 6.87 6.10
C ILE A 56 -3.28 6.19 5.20
N LEU A 57 -3.18 4.87 5.32
CA LEU A 57 -2.48 4.04 4.33
C LEU A 57 -3.49 3.28 3.50
N THR A 58 -3.32 3.31 2.19
CA THR A 58 -3.96 2.33 1.33
C THR A 58 -3.01 1.16 1.11
N VAL A 59 -3.55 -0.07 1.08
CA VAL A 59 -2.71 -1.27 1.05
C VAL A 59 -3.08 -2.16 -0.14
N SER A 60 -2.08 -2.61 -0.90
CA SER A 60 -2.22 -3.66 -1.92
C SER A 60 -1.33 -4.87 -1.66
N LYS A 61 -1.09 -5.70 -2.67
CA LYS A 61 -0.36 -6.96 -2.55
C LYS A 61 1.15 -6.73 -2.72
N ASN A 62 1.55 -6.18 -3.86
CA ASN A 62 2.93 -5.93 -4.23
C ASN A 62 3.01 -5.00 -5.45
N VAL A 63 4.20 -4.43 -5.63
CA VAL A 63 4.53 -3.62 -6.80
C VAL A 63 4.44 -4.44 -8.08
N SER A 64 3.81 -3.89 -9.11
CA SER A 64 3.64 -4.57 -10.40
C SER A 64 4.68 -4.12 -11.44
N TYR A 65 4.88 -4.93 -12.47
CA TYR A 65 5.65 -4.54 -13.66
C TYR A 65 5.22 -3.21 -14.29
N ALA A 66 3.94 -2.82 -14.19
CA ALA A 66 3.43 -1.59 -14.80
C ALA A 66 4.12 -0.32 -14.28
N GLU A 67 4.74 -0.37 -13.11
CA GLU A 67 5.51 0.75 -12.55
C GLU A 67 6.84 0.99 -13.28
N PHE A 68 7.38 -0.04 -13.94
CA PHE A 68 8.70 -0.03 -14.58
C PHE A 68 8.69 -0.35 -16.08
N GLY A 69 7.62 -0.98 -16.58
CA GLY A 69 7.43 -1.27 -17.99
C GLY A 69 7.06 -0.04 -18.80
N GLU A 70 5.84 0.00 -19.35
CA GLU A 70 5.40 1.04 -20.30
C GLU A 70 5.51 2.47 -19.78
N ASN A 71 5.44 2.67 -18.46
CA ASN A 71 5.48 4.02 -17.88
C ASN A 71 6.88 4.63 -17.79
N GLN A 72 7.96 3.83 -17.91
CA GLN A 72 9.38 4.23 -17.87
C GLN A 72 9.76 5.29 -16.80
N ARG A 73 8.96 5.40 -15.73
CA ARG A 73 9.00 6.52 -14.78
C ARG A 73 10.37 6.69 -14.13
N TYR A 74 11.04 5.58 -13.89
CA TYR A 74 12.30 5.52 -13.17
C TYR A 74 13.49 5.23 -14.08
N GLU A 75 13.32 5.22 -15.41
CA GLU A 75 14.36 4.78 -16.35
C GLU A 75 15.67 5.57 -16.18
N LYS A 76 15.60 6.90 -16.08
CA LYS A 76 16.79 7.75 -15.83
C LYS A 76 17.47 7.46 -14.48
N LEU A 77 16.68 7.17 -13.46
CA LEU A 77 17.20 6.87 -12.11
C LEU A 77 17.84 5.49 -12.05
N LEU A 78 17.38 4.56 -12.88
CA LEU A 78 17.93 3.21 -12.92
C LEU A 78 19.22 3.13 -13.74
N THR A 79 19.40 4.00 -14.73
CA THR A 79 20.59 4.03 -15.59
C THR A 79 21.74 4.85 -15.02
N GLU A 80 21.47 5.81 -14.13
CA GLU A 80 22.48 6.76 -13.64
C GLU A 80 23.07 6.40 -12.25
N PHE A 81 22.53 5.38 -11.56
CA PHE A 81 22.94 5.08 -10.18
C PHE A 81 23.69 3.75 -10.04
N SER A 82 24.94 3.83 -9.56
CA SER A 82 25.76 2.69 -9.14
C SER A 82 25.52 2.26 -7.68
N SER A 83 24.81 3.09 -6.89
CA SER A 83 24.48 2.87 -5.48
C SER A 83 23.22 3.65 -5.08
N VAL A 84 22.60 3.25 -3.97
CA VAL A 84 21.36 3.87 -3.46
C VAL A 84 21.66 5.24 -2.86
N ASN A 85 21.23 6.30 -3.54
CA ASN A 85 21.18 7.63 -2.94
C ASN A 85 19.84 7.78 -2.19
N LEU A 86 19.89 7.80 -0.85
CA LEU A 86 18.70 7.86 0.02
C LEU A 86 17.82 9.09 -0.23
N GLU A 87 18.42 10.26 -0.44
CA GLU A 87 17.68 11.50 -0.70
C GLU A 87 16.92 11.41 -2.04
N THR A 88 17.62 10.98 -3.09
CA THR A 88 17.00 10.77 -4.40
C THR A 88 15.90 9.71 -4.33
N TYR A 89 16.15 8.60 -3.63
CA TYR A 89 15.17 7.53 -3.43
C TYR A 89 13.89 8.04 -2.76
N LYS A 90 14.02 8.69 -1.59
CA LYS A 90 12.91 9.28 -0.85
C LYS A 90 12.15 10.30 -1.69
N SER A 91 12.87 11.20 -2.37
CA SER A 91 12.28 12.23 -3.23
C SER A 91 11.39 11.62 -4.32
N ASN A 92 11.84 10.52 -4.93
CA ASN A 92 11.06 9.85 -5.98
C ASN A 92 9.79 9.17 -5.46
N LEU A 93 9.87 8.47 -4.33
CA LEU A 93 8.69 7.88 -3.72
C LEU A 93 7.68 8.95 -3.26
N ASN A 94 8.19 10.06 -2.70
CA ASN A 94 7.36 11.18 -2.23
C ASN A 94 6.57 11.86 -3.35
N ARG A 95 7.12 11.90 -4.55
CA ARG A 95 6.52 12.57 -5.71
C ARG A 95 5.67 11.64 -6.57
N TYR A 96 5.43 10.40 -6.14
CA TYR A 96 4.77 9.38 -6.95
C TYR A 96 3.44 9.86 -7.56
N PHE A 97 2.57 10.48 -6.75
CA PHE A 97 1.26 10.94 -7.19
C PHE A 97 1.26 12.28 -7.94
N GLU A 98 2.42 12.96 -8.03
CA GLU A 98 2.58 14.21 -8.77
C GLU A 98 2.89 13.97 -10.25
N TYR A 99 3.53 12.84 -10.57
CA TYR A 99 4.04 12.55 -11.93
C TYR A 99 3.47 11.23 -12.47
N ASN A 100 2.49 11.33 -13.38
CA ASN A 100 1.90 10.19 -14.12
C ASN A 100 1.56 8.93 -13.28
N PRO A 101 0.88 9.05 -12.12
CA PRO A 101 0.49 7.88 -11.29
C PRO A 101 -0.31 6.86 -12.09
N SER A 102 -0.12 5.58 -11.79
CA SER A 102 -0.93 4.51 -12.39
C SER A 102 -2.43 4.83 -12.22
N PRO A 103 -3.23 4.85 -13.31
CA PRO A 103 -4.67 5.13 -13.23
C PRO A 103 -5.43 4.16 -12.33
N TRP A 104 -4.85 2.99 -12.04
CA TRP A 104 -5.39 2.01 -11.12
C TRP A 104 -5.67 2.60 -9.72
N PHE A 105 -4.86 3.56 -9.27
CA PHE A 105 -5.05 4.25 -7.99
C PHE A 105 -6.34 5.07 -7.91
N ASN A 106 -6.93 5.47 -9.05
CA ASN A 106 -8.18 6.24 -9.09
C ASN A 106 -9.35 5.49 -8.45
N GLN A 107 -9.32 4.16 -8.46
CA GLN A 107 -10.36 3.32 -7.88
C GLN A 107 -10.48 3.48 -6.36
N LEU A 108 -9.35 3.68 -5.67
CA LEU A 108 -9.29 3.99 -4.25
C LEU A 108 -9.38 5.49 -3.98
N ALA A 109 -8.70 6.31 -4.81
CA ALA A 109 -8.56 7.74 -4.60
C ALA A 109 -9.91 8.43 -4.44
N LYS A 110 -10.94 7.99 -5.18
CA LYS A 110 -12.29 8.54 -5.11
C LYS A 110 -12.95 8.40 -3.74
N PHE A 111 -12.50 7.48 -2.89
CA PHE A 111 -13.05 7.24 -1.56
C PHE A 111 -12.28 7.96 -0.44
N LEU A 112 -11.04 8.39 -0.68
CA LEU A 112 -10.24 9.14 0.30
C LEU A 112 -10.91 10.43 0.80
N PRO A 113 -11.70 11.18 -0.02
CA PRO A 113 -12.39 12.37 0.47
C PRO A 113 -13.40 12.15 1.59
N VAL A 114 -13.83 10.91 1.85
CA VAL A 114 -14.66 10.61 3.04
C VAL A 114 -13.88 10.93 4.31
N PHE A 115 -12.56 10.74 4.29
CA PHE A 115 -11.64 10.96 5.40
C PHE A 115 -10.88 12.30 5.30
N ASP A 116 -11.43 13.26 4.54
CA ASP A 116 -10.80 14.55 4.27
C ASP A 116 -9.37 14.39 3.73
N SER A 117 -9.16 13.33 2.94
CA SER A 117 -7.87 12.88 2.45
C SER A 117 -7.80 12.78 0.93
N ALA A 118 -6.58 12.89 0.40
CA ALA A 118 -6.24 12.58 -0.97
C ALA A 118 -4.80 12.09 -1.06
N TYR A 119 -4.40 11.51 -2.20
CA TYR A 119 -3.01 11.10 -2.46
C TYR A 119 -2.08 12.27 -2.81
N LYS A 120 -2.62 13.37 -3.33
CA LYS A 120 -1.89 14.57 -3.73
C LYS A 120 -2.63 15.81 -3.24
N GLU A 121 -2.00 16.98 -3.38
CA GLU A 121 -2.63 18.25 -3.02
C GLU A 121 -3.98 18.42 -3.71
N SER A 122 -4.99 18.75 -2.92
CA SER A 122 -6.37 18.92 -3.36
C SER A 122 -7.07 19.90 -2.46
N GLU A 123 -7.93 20.73 -3.06
CA GLU A 123 -8.80 21.64 -2.32
C GLU A 123 -9.69 20.83 -1.35
N ASN A 124 -9.83 21.33 -0.12
CA ASN A 124 -10.63 20.73 0.96
C ASN A 124 -10.15 19.36 1.49
N GLN A 125 -8.94 18.89 1.15
CA GLN A 125 -8.39 17.62 1.65
C GLN A 125 -7.13 17.86 2.49
N ILE A 126 -7.31 17.96 3.80
CA ILE A 126 -6.26 18.30 4.77
C ILE A 126 -5.29 17.13 5.03
N ASN A 127 -5.78 15.89 4.92
CA ASN A 127 -4.98 14.70 5.16
C ASN A 127 -4.35 14.19 3.86
N ARG A 128 -3.17 13.58 3.96
CA ARG A 128 -2.46 12.99 2.83
C ARG A 128 -2.32 11.49 3.05
N ALA A 129 -2.83 10.70 2.11
CA ALA A 129 -2.69 9.24 2.15
C ALA A 129 -1.40 8.79 1.47
N LEU A 130 -0.81 7.70 1.96
CA LEU A 130 0.23 6.95 1.25
C LEU A 130 -0.32 5.61 0.78
N HIS A 131 0.36 5.03 -0.21
CA HIS A 131 0.19 3.63 -0.55
C HIS A 131 1.38 2.82 -0.06
N ILE A 132 1.12 1.60 0.42
CA ILE A 132 2.13 0.57 0.67
C ILE A 132 1.63 -0.80 0.23
N ASP A 133 2.56 -1.74 0.09
CA ASP A 133 2.25 -3.12 -0.29
C ASP A 133 2.43 -4.10 0.87
N LEU A 134 1.54 -5.07 0.96
CA LEU A 134 1.52 -6.06 2.04
C LEU A 134 2.70 -7.04 1.98
N PHE A 135 2.98 -7.62 0.82
CA PHE A 135 3.89 -8.76 0.73
C PHE A 135 5.32 -8.36 0.45
N THR A 136 5.54 -7.48 -0.53
CA THR A 136 6.89 -7.05 -0.91
C THR A 136 6.85 -5.69 -1.61
N PRO A 137 7.81 -4.79 -1.31
CA PRO A 137 8.02 -3.55 -2.05
C PRO A 137 8.75 -3.79 -3.39
N ILE A 138 9.09 -5.04 -3.74
CA ILE A 138 9.84 -5.38 -4.95
C ILE A 138 8.87 -5.76 -6.07
N ALA A 139 9.10 -5.18 -7.26
CA ALA A 139 8.25 -5.42 -8.41
C ALA A 139 8.36 -6.85 -8.95
N THR A 140 7.22 -7.45 -9.29
CA THR A 140 7.17 -8.77 -9.93
C THR A 140 6.23 -8.82 -11.14
N HIS A 141 6.46 -9.79 -12.02
CA HIS A 141 5.53 -10.21 -13.05
C HIS A 141 5.47 -11.75 -13.13
N PRO A 142 4.30 -12.39 -12.90
CA PRO A 142 3.03 -11.79 -12.49
C PRO A 142 3.08 -11.17 -11.07
N VAL A 143 2.02 -10.45 -10.70
CA VAL A 143 1.83 -9.97 -9.31
C VAL A 143 1.65 -11.14 -8.33
N TRP A 144 1.79 -10.90 -7.03
CA TRP A 144 1.91 -11.89 -5.95
C TRP A 144 1.04 -13.16 -6.09
N PRO A 145 -0.28 -13.09 -6.37
CA PRO A 145 -1.12 -14.29 -6.49
C PRO A 145 -0.74 -15.22 -7.65
N GLY A 146 -0.04 -14.72 -8.65
CA GLY A 146 0.44 -15.50 -9.79
C GLY A 146 1.82 -16.12 -9.57
N LEU A 147 2.52 -15.77 -8.48
CA LEU A 147 3.80 -16.38 -8.14
C LEU A 147 3.60 -17.78 -7.56
N ALA A 148 4.52 -18.69 -7.87
CA ALA A 148 4.59 -19.98 -7.19
C ALA A 148 4.92 -19.79 -5.70
N LYS A 149 4.51 -20.74 -4.85
CA LYS A 149 4.81 -20.67 -3.41
C LYS A 149 6.31 -20.60 -3.12
N SER A 150 7.11 -21.40 -3.83
CA SER A 150 8.57 -21.38 -3.73
C SER A 150 9.19 -20.02 -4.07
N GLN A 151 8.55 -19.25 -4.95
CA GLN A 151 8.95 -17.89 -5.29
C GLN A 151 8.52 -16.89 -4.22
N GLN A 152 7.27 -16.98 -3.73
CA GLN A 152 6.75 -16.13 -2.66
C GLN A 152 7.61 -16.23 -1.39
N GLU A 153 8.06 -17.44 -1.04
CA GLU A 153 8.91 -17.71 0.12
C GLU A 153 10.29 -17.02 0.05
N GLN A 154 10.73 -16.59 -1.14
CA GLN A 154 12.00 -15.88 -1.27
C GLN A 154 11.92 -14.43 -0.79
N PHE A 155 10.73 -13.82 -0.78
CA PHE A 155 10.56 -12.41 -0.46
C PHE A 155 10.36 -12.19 1.04
N LYS A 156 11.05 -11.20 1.59
CA LYS A 156 10.88 -10.78 2.98
C LYS A 156 9.82 -9.69 3.09
N MET A 157 8.82 -9.92 3.93
CA MET A 157 7.78 -8.92 4.22
C MET A 157 8.37 -7.74 5.01
N LYS A 158 8.09 -6.52 4.54
CA LYS A 158 8.50 -5.25 5.21
C LYS A 158 7.32 -4.50 5.84
N PHE A 159 6.11 -5.02 5.65
CA PHE A 159 4.87 -4.38 6.08
C PHE A 159 4.81 -4.09 7.59
N PRO A 160 5.19 -5.01 8.52
CA PRO A 160 5.22 -4.69 9.95
C PRO A 160 6.14 -3.51 10.29
N GLN A 161 7.35 -3.47 9.71
CA GLN A 161 8.31 -2.39 9.92
C GLN A 161 7.76 -1.05 9.40
N LEU A 162 7.08 -1.07 8.25
CA LEU A 162 6.42 0.12 7.70
C LEU A 162 5.28 0.60 8.60
N LEU A 163 4.45 -0.29 9.16
CA LEU A 163 3.40 0.11 10.09
C LEU A 163 3.96 0.76 11.35
N GLN A 164 5.07 0.22 11.88
CA GLN A 164 5.73 0.79 13.05
C GLN A 164 6.28 2.20 12.78
N LEU A 165 6.83 2.44 11.58
CA LEU A 165 7.39 3.75 11.20
C LEU A 165 6.30 4.77 10.88
N LEU A 166 5.26 4.35 10.15
CA LEU A 166 4.24 5.25 9.62
C LEU A 166 3.14 5.55 10.67
N GLU A 167 2.92 4.63 11.61
CA GLU A 167 1.91 4.73 12.67
C GLU A 167 0.53 5.18 12.14
N PRO A 168 -0.08 4.45 11.18
CA PRO A 168 -1.37 4.82 10.63
C PRO A 168 -2.49 4.75 11.65
N ASP A 169 -3.54 5.52 11.39
CA ASP A 169 -4.83 5.42 12.08
C ASP A 169 -5.81 4.55 11.26
N ILE A 170 -5.69 4.56 9.93
CA ILE A 170 -6.53 3.79 9.01
C ILE A 170 -5.70 3.02 7.98
N LEU A 171 -6.00 1.73 7.81
CA LEU A 171 -5.64 0.95 6.63
C LEU A 171 -6.87 0.78 5.74
N LEU A 172 -6.81 1.24 4.49
CA LEU A 172 -7.86 1.06 3.50
C LEU A 172 -7.43 0.06 2.43
N THR A 173 -8.17 -1.04 2.28
CA THR A 173 -7.75 -2.11 1.37
C THR A 173 -8.92 -2.86 0.71
N SER A 174 -8.58 -3.75 -0.23
CA SER A 174 -9.48 -4.73 -0.84
C SER A 174 -8.68 -5.99 -1.12
N LEU A 175 -8.48 -6.78 -0.07
CA LEU A 175 -7.77 -8.05 -0.11
C LEU A 175 -8.76 -9.21 -0.16
N SER A 176 -8.28 -10.37 -0.63
CA SER A 176 -8.99 -11.63 -0.39
C SER A 176 -9.04 -11.92 1.11
N VAL A 177 -9.98 -12.77 1.53
CA VAL A 177 -10.09 -13.20 2.95
C VAL A 177 -8.76 -13.77 3.46
N SER A 178 -8.04 -14.55 2.64
CA SER A 178 -6.72 -15.08 2.99
C SER A 178 -5.68 -13.99 3.27
N ASN A 179 -5.63 -12.97 2.41
CA ASN A 179 -4.62 -11.92 2.49
C ASN A 179 -4.99 -10.89 3.58
N LEU A 180 -6.28 -10.65 3.81
CA LEU A 180 -6.74 -9.84 4.94
C LEU A 180 -6.33 -10.48 6.28
N LYS A 181 -6.46 -11.80 6.43
CA LYS A 181 -5.98 -12.51 7.64
C LYS A 181 -4.47 -12.31 7.85
N ILE A 182 -3.68 -12.35 6.77
CA ILE A 182 -2.24 -12.08 6.83
C ILE A 182 -1.99 -10.64 7.25
N LEU A 183 -2.69 -9.66 6.65
CA LEU A 183 -2.57 -8.26 7.01
C LEU A 183 -2.89 -8.03 8.49
N LEU A 184 -4.04 -8.52 8.97
CA LEU A 184 -4.47 -8.32 10.36
C LEU A 184 -3.47 -8.91 11.36
N LYS A 185 -2.96 -10.13 11.11
CA LYS A 185 -1.93 -10.77 11.95
C LYS A 185 -0.60 -9.98 12.01
N ASN A 186 -0.26 -9.29 10.92
CA ASN A 186 0.95 -8.46 10.85
C ASN A 186 0.73 -7.02 11.34
N ALA A 187 -0.53 -6.60 11.47
CA ALA A 187 -0.90 -5.27 11.95
C ALA A 187 -0.99 -5.19 13.48
N GLY A 188 -1.31 -6.30 14.15
CA GLY A 188 -1.41 -6.35 15.60
C GLY A 188 -1.91 -7.70 16.11
N THR A 189 -2.25 -7.75 17.41
CA THR A 189 -2.57 -9.00 18.11
C THR A 189 -4.03 -9.08 18.56
N GLU A 190 -4.60 -7.99 19.03
CA GLU A 190 -6.01 -7.89 19.42
C GLU A 190 -6.82 -7.41 18.21
N ILE A 191 -7.73 -8.23 17.70
CA ILE A 191 -8.53 -7.94 16.50
C ILE A 191 -10.00 -8.05 16.84
N GLU A 192 -10.74 -6.95 16.67
CA GLU A 192 -12.18 -6.85 16.86
C GLU A 192 -12.84 -6.50 15.52
N GLU A 193 -13.83 -7.26 15.05
CA GLU A 193 -14.66 -6.82 13.92
C GLU A 193 -15.70 -5.82 14.42
N ILE A 194 -15.68 -4.61 13.88
CA ILE A 194 -16.50 -3.48 14.35
C ILE A 194 -17.56 -3.06 13.34
N PHE A 195 -17.46 -3.56 12.11
CA PHE A 195 -18.38 -3.23 11.02
C PHE A 195 -18.41 -4.38 10.00
N ASP A 196 -19.59 -4.85 9.63
CA ASP A 196 -19.81 -5.73 8.48
C ASP A 196 -21.14 -5.35 7.81
N LYS A 197 -21.08 -4.89 6.56
CA LYS A 197 -22.27 -4.64 5.75
C LYS A 197 -22.09 -5.20 4.34
N GLU A 198 -23.15 -5.85 3.87
CA GLU A 198 -23.29 -6.28 2.48
C GLU A 198 -24.21 -5.35 1.70
N GLU A 199 -23.95 -5.16 0.41
CA GLU A 199 -24.83 -4.43 -0.49
C GLU A 199 -26.03 -5.32 -0.85
N ILE A 200 -27.23 -4.85 -0.51
CA ILE A 200 -28.48 -5.58 -0.72
C ILE A 200 -28.61 -6.02 -2.19
N GLY A 201 -28.95 -7.29 -2.40
CA GLY A 201 -29.14 -7.86 -3.74
C GLY A 201 -27.83 -8.20 -4.47
N LYS A 202 -26.66 -8.06 -3.82
CA LYS A 202 -25.38 -8.44 -4.42
C LYS A 202 -24.58 -9.37 -3.51
N ALA A 203 -24.54 -10.65 -3.87
CA ALA A 203 -23.82 -11.66 -3.11
C ALA A 203 -22.32 -11.32 -2.97
N ALA A 204 -21.80 -11.46 -1.75
CA ALA A 204 -20.38 -11.28 -1.41
C ALA A 204 -19.82 -9.88 -1.76
N LYS A 205 -20.67 -8.85 -1.73
CA LYS A 205 -20.31 -7.45 -1.92
C LYS A 205 -20.39 -6.72 -0.59
N TYR A 206 -19.27 -6.68 0.13
CA TYR A 206 -19.21 -6.17 1.49
C TYR A 206 -18.18 -5.06 1.68
N VAL A 207 -18.41 -4.28 2.74
CA VAL A 207 -17.41 -3.46 3.42
C VAL A 207 -17.32 -3.93 4.87
N ARG A 208 -16.12 -4.25 5.33
CA ARG A 208 -15.82 -4.67 6.69
C ARG A 208 -14.81 -3.74 7.33
N ALA A 209 -14.89 -3.55 8.64
CA ALA A 209 -13.85 -2.88 9.41
C ALA A 209 -13.48 -3.65 10.67
N TYR A 210 -12.21 -3.58 11.00
CA TYR A 210 -11.61 -4.21 12.17
C TYR A 210 -10.88 -3.15 12.99
N ARG A 211 -11.01 -3.21 14.31
CA ARG A 211 -10.15 -2.48 15.24
C ARG A 211 -9.01 -3.40 15.67
N VAL A 212 -7.78 -2.93 15.51
CA VAL A 212 -6.55 -3.66 15.83
C VAL A 212 -5.79 -2.94 16.94
N ASP A 213 -5.46 -3.68 18.00
CA ASP A 213 -4.77 -3.18 19.20
C ASP A 213 -5.38 -1.87 19.74
N LYS A 214 -6.72 -1.79 19.70
CA LYS A 214 -7.57 -0.67 20.14
C LYS A 214 -7.38 0.67 19.41
N LYS A 215 -6.40 0.80 18.52
CA LYS A 215 -6.05 2.08 17.86
C LYS A 215 -6.26 2.04 16.35
N LEU A 216 -5.77 1.00 15.66
CA LEU A 216 -5.72 0.98 14.20
C LEU A 216 -7.05 0.48 13.63
N ILE A 217 -7.63 1.21 12.68
CA ILE A 217 -8.83 0.76 11.95
C ILE A 217 -8.44 0.19 10.58
N VAL A 218 -8.75 -1.07 10.35
CA VAL A 218 -8.52 -1.76 9.07
C VAL A 218 -9.85 -1.91 8.34
N ILE A 219 -10.01 -1.21 7.21
CA ILE A 219 -11.19 -1.25 6.36
C ILE A 219 -10.90 -2.09 5.12
N ASN A 220 -11.70 -3.13 4.90
CA ASN A 220 -11.55 -4.03 3.75
C ASN A 220 -12.85 -4.13 2.94
N GLY A 221 -12.74 -3.83 1.64
CA GLY A 221 -13.78 -4.10 0.66
C GLY A 221 -13.53 -5.36 -0.16
N ARG A 222 -14.57 -5.85 -0.84
CA ARG A 222 -14.38 -6.90 -1.84
C ARG A 222 -13.53 -6.39 -3.02
N ASN A 223 -12.41 -7.05 -3.31
CA ASN A 223 -11.78 -6.94 -4.63
C ASN A 223 -12.53 -7.81 -5.64
N PHE A 224 -12.88 -7.24 -6.79
CA PHE A 224 -13.53 -7.97 -7.88
C PHE A 224 -12.87 -7.61 -9.20
N GLN A 225 -12.29 -8.60 -9.88
CA GLN A 225 -11.58 -8.42 -11.16
C GLN A 225 -10.50 -7.31 -11.10
N GLY A 226 -9.73 -7.28 -10.01
CA GLY A 226 -8.68 -6.27 -9.82
C GLY A 226 -9.20 -4.89 -9.42
N THR A 227 -10.51 -4.74 -9.21
CA THR A 227 -11.14 -3.49 -8.81
C THR A 227 -11.33 -3.39 -7.30
N TYR A 228 -10.83 -2.32 -6.67
CA TYR A 228 -11.11 -2.01 -5.26
C TYR A 228 -12.59 -1.74 -5.05
N PHE A 229 -13.15 -2.32 -3.99
CA PHE A 229 -14.59 -2.26 -3.72
C PHE A 229 -15.44 -2.68 -4.95
N GLY A 230 -14.91 -3.60 -5.76
CA GLY A 230 -15.43 -3.91 -7.08
C GLY A 230 -16.79 -4.63 -7.06
N GLY A 231 -17.67 -4.20 -7.97
CA GLY A 231 -19.05 -4.67 -8.07
C GLY A 231 -19.99 -4.09 -7.02
N MET A 232 -19.51 -3.16 -6.18
CA MET A 232 -20.35 -2.33 -5.32
C MET A 232 -20.65 -0.97 -5.96
N THR A 233 -21.75 -0.32 -5.57
CA THR A 233 -21.97 1.08 -5.94
C THR A 233 -21.09 2.01 -5.12
N ASP A 234 -20.62 3.11 -5.72
CA ASP A 234 -19.84 4.12 -5.01
C ASP A 234 -20.63 4.74 -3.85
N GLN A 235 -21.95 4.87 -4.00
CA GLN A 235 -22.83 5.36 -2.95
C GLN A 235 -22.84 4.43 -1.74
N PHE A 236 -22.96 3.11 -1.95
CA PHE A 236 -22.92 2.12 -0.88
C PHE A 236 -21.57 2.17 -0.13
N VAL A 237 -20.47 2.19 -0.87
CA VAL A 237 -19.13 2.23 -0.28
C VAL A 237 -18.93 3.51 0.53
N ARG A 238 -19.28 4.68 -0.03
CA ARG A 238 -19.19 5.97 0.69
C ARG A 238 -20.01 5.96 1.97
N LYS A 239 -21.25 5.45 1.93
CA LYS A 239 -22.11 5.33 3.12
C LYS A 239 -21.42 4.51 4.22
N CYS A 240 -20.88 3.34 3.86
CA CYS A 240 -20.17 2.49 4.83
C CYS A 240 -18.94 3.20 5.40
N LEU A 241 -18.13 3.85 4.56
CA LEU A 241 -16.95 4.59 5.01
C LEU A 241 -17.31 5.76 5.93
N THR A 242 -18.40 6.49 5.66
CA THR A 242 -18.88 7.57 6.53
C THR A 242 -19.32 7.04 7.89
N GLU A 243 -20.03 5.90 7.93
CA GLU A 243 -20.41 5.27 9.20
C GLU A 243 -19.19 4.81 9.99
N ILE A 244 -18.20 4.19 9.33
CA ILE A 244 -16.94 3.78 9.96
C ILE A 244 -16.16 4.99 10.47
N LYS A 245 -16.10 6.10 9.72
CA LYS A 245 -15.45 7.34 10.17
C LYS A 245 -16.04 7.86 11.48
N GLY A 246 -17.33 7.67 11.72
CA GLY A 246 -17.97 8.04 12.99
C GLY A 246 -17.62 7.13 14.18
N MET A 247 -16.88 6.04 13.95
CA MET A 247 -16.40 5.09 14.97
C MET A 247 -14.92 5.29 15.35
N ILE A 248 -14.25 6.24 14.68
CA ILE A 248 -12.84 6.64 14.87
C ILE A 248 -12.80 7.80 15.85
#